data_AF-A0A1F2YKF5-F1
#
_entry.id   AF-A0A1F2YKF5-F1
#
_cell.length_a   1.000
_cell.length_b   1.000
_cell.length_c   1.000
_cell.angle_alpha   90.00
_cell.angle_beta   90.00
_cell.angle_gamma   90.00
#
_symmetry.space_group_name_H-M   'P 1'
#
loop_
_entity.id
_entity.type
_entity.pdbx_description
1 polymer ?
#
loop_
_entity_poly.entity_id
_entity_poly.type
_entity_poly.pdbx_seq_one_letter_code
_entity_poly.pdbx_strand_id
1 'polypeptide(L)' 'MKLVNIRWLAVIPVLGILVFVGFANRVTPFVFGLPFLFFYVVMWVVITAAIMAVIYALDPANKKDSN' A
#
# COMPACT_ATOMS: atom_id res chain seq x y z
N MET A 1 19.72 12.87 8.00
CA MET A 1 18.80 13.43 6.98
C MET A 1 18.25 12.39 5.98
N LYS A 2 18.11 11.09 6.31
CA LYS A 2 17.62 10.06 5.33
C LYS A 2 16.23 9.46 5.61
N LEU A 3 15.55 9.83 6.70
CA LEU A 3 14.20 9.33 7.01
C LEU A 3 13.06 10.03 6.25
N VAL A 4 13.27 11.27 5.79
CA VAL A 4 12.21 12.08 5.16
C VAL A 4 11.79 11.50 3.81
N ASN A 5 12.69 10.84 3.07
CA ASN A 5 12.38 10.23 1.76
C ASN A 5 11.50 8.96 1.87
N ILE A 6 11.62 8.17 2.94
CA ILE A 6 10.84 6.93 3.11
C ILE A 6 9.37 7.23 3.47
N ARG A 7 9.11 8.33 4.19
CA ARG A 7 7.75 8.71 4.62
C ARG A 7 6.83 9.07 3.46
N TRP A 8 7.37 9.50 2.32
CA TRP A 8 6.58 9.74 1.10
C TRP A 8 5.95 8.47 0.53
N LEU A 9 6.53 7.28 0.77
CA LEU A 9 5.92 6.00 0.37
C LEU A 9 4.58 5.74 1.10
N ALA A 10 4.40 6.28 2.30
CA ALA A 10 3.16 6.12 3.07
C ALA A 10 1.99 6.98 2.53
N VAL A 11 2.28 7.98 1.69
CA VAL A 11 1.25 8.83 1.05
C VAL A 11 0.64 8.12 -0.17
N ILE A 12 1.38 7.20 -0.79
CA ILE A 12 0.96 6.43 -1.97
C ILE A 12 -0.36 5.67 -1.74
N PRO A 13 -0.53 4.87 -0.67
CA PRO A 13 -1.79 4.16 -0.46
C PRO A 13 -2.98 5.08 -0.17
N VAL A 14 -2.75 6.23 0.46
CA VAL A 14 -3.80 7.22 0.74
C VAL A 14 -4.31 7.85 -0.55
N LEU A 15 -3.38 8.28 -1.43
CA LEU A 15 -3.73 8.81 -2.75
C LEU A 15 -4.35 7.74 -3.64
N GLY A 16 -3.84 6.52 -3.58
CA GLY A 16 -4.39 5.35 -4.25
C GLY A 16 -5.87 5.18 -3.94
N ILE A 17 -6.19 4.96 -2.66
CA ILE A 17 -7.56 4.70 -2.22
C ILE A 17 -8.50 5.88 -2.48
N LEU A 18 -8.08 7.12 -2.20
CA LEU A 18 -8.97 8.30 -2.32
C LEU A 18 -9.20 8.76 -3.76
N VAL A 19 -8.18 8.74 -4.63
CA VAL A 19 -8.31 9.22 -6.01
C VAL A 19 -9.01 8.18 -6.88
N PHE A 20 -8.77 6.88 -6.64
CA PHE A 20 -9.32 5.84 -7.48
C PHE A 20 -10.65 5.25 -6.99
N VAL A 21 -11.15 5.61 -5.80
CA VAL A 21 -12.50 5.19 -5.37
C VAL A 21 -13.56 5.62 -6.37
N GLY A 22 -13.48 6.82 -6.96
CA GLY A 22 -14.43 7.26 -7.99
C GLY A 22 -14.38 6.43 -9.28
N PHE A 23 -13.22 5.84 -9.60
CA PHE A 23 -13.02 5.00 -10.80
C PHE A 23 -13.31 3.51 -10.53
N ALA A 24 -13.04 3.06 -9.29
CA ALA A 24 -13.22 1.71 -8.81
C ALA A 24 -14.60 1.44 -8.22
N ASN A 25 -15.42 2.47 -7.98
CA ASN A 25 -16.82 2.36 -7.60
C ASN A 25 -17.70 1.89 -8.79
N ARG A 26 -17.35 0.73 -9.33
CA ARG A 26 -18.10 0.03 -10.36
C ARG A 26 -18.24 -1.42 -9.93
N VAL A 27 -19.46 -1.94 -10.02
CA VAL A 27 -19.76 -3.35 -9.70
C VAL A 27 -19.27 -4.31 -10.78
N THR A 28 -19.07 -3.81 -12.00
CA THR A 28 -18.51 -4.54 -13.13
C THR A 28 -17.22 -3.85 -13.61
N PRO A 29 -16.17 -4.61 -13.99
CA PRO A 29 -16.13 -6.07 -14.12
C PRO A 29 -15.96 -6.82 -12.80
N PHE A 30 -16.35 -8.10 -12.76
CA PHE A 30 -16.05 -8.99 -11.64
C PHE A 30 -14.64 -9.58 -11.81
N VAL A 31 -13.84 -9.56 -10.76
CA VAL A 31 -12.47 -10.10 -10.73
C VAL A 31 -12.45 -11.25 -9.72
N PHE A 32 -12.10 -12.46 -10.16
CA PHE A 32 -12.16 -13.68 -9.34
C PHE A 32 -13.53 -13.94 -8.68
N GLY A 33 -14.63 -13.49 -9.31
CA GLY A 33 -15.99 -13.61 -8.76
C GLY A 33 -16.36 -12.54 -7.71
N LEU A 34 -15.45 -11.60 -7.43
CA LEU A 34 -15.69 -10.46 -6.54
C LEU A 34 -16.00 -9.20 -7.37
N PRO A 35 -16.87 -8.29 -6.90
CA PRO A 35 -17.01 -6.97 -7.51
C PRO A 35 -15.66 -6.23 -7.53
N PHE A 36 -15.39 -5.46 -8.58
CA PHE A 36 -14.10 -4.77 -8.78
C PHE A 36 -13.64 -3.98 -7.54
N LEU A 37 -14.57 -3.30 -6.86
CA LEU A 37 -14.30 -2.52 -5.66
C LEU A 37 -13.68 -3.38 -4.53
N PHE A 38 -14.17 -4.60 -4.32
CA PHE A 38 -13.64 -5.50 -3.29
C PHE A 38 -12.22 -5.96 -3.64
N PHE A 39 -12.01 -6.40 -4.88
CA PHE A 39 -10.67 -6.77 -5.36
C PHE A 39 -9.68 -5.61 -5.22
N TYR A 40 -10.12 -4.41 -5.60
CA TYR A 40 -9.34 -3.19 -5.52
C TYR A 40 -8.90 -2.86 -4.08
N VAL A 41 -9.81 -2.91 -3.10
CA VAL A 41 -9.46 -2.68 -1.68
C VAL A 41 -8.46 -3.72 -1.18
N VAL A 42 -8.67 -5.00 -1.49
CA VAL A 42 -7.74 -6.09 -1.08
C VAL A 42 -6.36 -5.89 -1.70
N MET A 43 -6.29 -5.55 -2.99
CA MET A 43 -5.04 -5.23 -3.67
C MET A 43 -4.28 -4.11 -2.95
N TRP A 44 -4.97 -3.04 -2.54
CA TRP A 44 -4.34 -1.95 -1.78
C TRP A 44 -3.84 -2.37 -0.40
N VAL A 45 -4.54 -3.26 0.31
CA VAL A 45 -4.06 -3.82 1.58
C VAL A 45 -2.78 -4.63 1.39
N VAL A 46 -2.67 -5.40 0.31
CA VAL A 46 -1.44 -6.15 0.00
C VAL A 46 -0.29 -5.20 -0.35
N ILE A 47 -0.57 -4.16 -1.15
CA ILE A 47 0.42 -3.14 -1.52
C ILE A 47 0.93 -2.39 -0.28
N THR A 48 0.05 -2.02 0.66
CA THR A 48 0.47 -1.32 1.89
C THR A 48 1.36 -2.20 2.76
N ALA A 49 1.01 -3.48 2.92
CA ALA A 49 1.83 -4.44 3.64
C ALA A 49 3.21 -4.62 2.97
N ALA A 50 3.25 -4.72 1.64
CA ALA A 50 4.50 -4.81 0.89
C ALA A 50 5.36 -3.53 1.05
N ILE A 51 4.75 -2.34 0.99
CA ILE A 51 5.44 -1.07 1.25
C ILE A 51 6.06 -1.06 2.64
N MET A 52 5.30 -1.47 3.67
CA MET A 52 5.83 -1.56 5.04
C MET A 52 6.95 -2.58 5.17
N ALA A 53 6.84 -3.74 4.51
CA ALA A 53 7.89 -4.75 4.49
C ALA A 53 9.17 -4.24 3.81
N VAL A 54 9.05 -3.49 2.70
CA VAL A 54 10.18 -2.85 2.02
C VAL A 54 10.79 -1.75 2.89
N ILE A 55 9.98 -0.93 3.54
CA ILE A 55 10.46 0.09 4.49
C ILE A 55 11.23 -0.59 5.63
N TYR A 56 10.69 -1.66 6.22
CA TYR A 56 11.33 -2.41 7.29
C TYR A 56 12.65 -3.06 6.84
N ALA A 57 12.68 -3.64 5.63
CA ALA A 57 13.90 -4.24 5.08
C ALA A 57 14.99 -3.20 4.76
N LEU A 58 14.58 -1.99 4.36
CA LEU A 58 15.49 -0.89 4.03
C LEU A 58 15.87 -0.03 5.24
N ASP A 59 15.09 -0.06 6.33
CA ASP A 59 15.35 0.73 7.53
C ASP A 59 16.58 0.18 8.26
N PRO A 60 17.73 0.88 8.20
CA PRO A 60 18.94 0.41 8.85
C PRO A 60 18.89 0.57 10.37
N ALA A 61 17.86 1.23 10.94
CA ALA A 61 17.65 1.31 12.38
C ALA A 61 17.24 -0.05 12.98
N ASN A 62 16.58 -0.92 12.20
CA ASN A 62 16.21 -2.26 12.64
C ASN A 62 17.41 -3.24 12.70
N LYS A 63 18.59 -2.83 12.20
CA LYS A 63 19.84 -3.62 12.28
C LYS A 63 20.60 -3.43 13.60
N LYS A 64 20.08 -2.68 14.58
CA LYS A 64 20.84 -2.27 15.78
C LYS A 64 20.53 -3.01 17.09
N ASP A 65 19.65 -4.01 17.10
CA ASP A 65 19.32 -4.76 18.32
C ASP A 65 19.76 -6.24 18.25
N SER A 66 21.04 -6.48 17.96
CA SER A 66 21.63 -7.81 18.11
C SER A 66 23.07 -7.79 18.63
N ASN A 67 23.42 -6.87 19.53
CA ASN A 67 24.69 -6.92 20.27
C ASN A 67 24.45 -6.79 21.77
#